data_AF-A0AA91T038-F1
#
_entry.id   AF-A0AA91T038-F1
#
_cell.length_a   1.000
_cell.length_b   1.000
_cell.length_c   1.000
_cell.angle_alpha   90.00
_cell.angle_beta   90.00
_cell.angle_gamma   90.00
#
_symmetry.space_group_name_H-M   'P 1'
#
loop_
_entity.id
_entity.type
_entity.pdbx_description
1 polymer ?
#
loop_
_entity_poly.entity_id
_entity_poly.type
_entity_poly.pdbx_seq_one_letter_code
_entity_poly.pdbx_strand_id
1 'polypeptide(L)'
;MFTSSTATTPSVSRSPSEDSFKESSDLASNTATYTALFVAQSIEQLMSRFVIQHLSPFEITEKVYLQDWYYGFKMNFGKTFPTGREYLSLPLEEYQKLFSGQPAEIRQVVNAMEHAFHSCFTQLLEQQKVMVAVGTYDRARVENELIPQSQSNELEFMVKNGFRLMELQTKAARGDYTPLLDYLLAYSADSNEIWKTFIMALATTNRTLNWKQKEEFLDLIYKARVSSTVIGEQIDVWYRYLRAHKAWLSKDQTVKRFEV
;
A
#
# COMPACT_ATOMS: atom_id res chain seq x y z
N MET A 1 -62.69 -40.74 -35.83
CA MET A 1 -62.72 -41.38 -37.16
C MET A 1 -61.87 -40.53 -38.12
N PHE A 2 -60.91 -41.18 -38.80
CA PHE A 2 -60.35 -40.93 -40.17
C PHE A 2 -60.30 -39.47 -40.70
N THR A 3 -59.25 -38.88 -41.31
CA THR A 3 -58.01 -39.25 -42.05
C THR A 3 -57.27 -37.91 -42.35
N SER A 4 -55.95 -37.74 -42.23
CA SER A 4 -54.81 -38.10 -43.12
C SER A 4 -54.64 -37.33 -44.44
N SER A 5 -53.49 -36.62 -44.54
CA SER A 5 -52.55 -36.46 -45.69
C SER A 5 -52.97 -35.60 -46.92
N THR A 6 -52.11 -34.85 -47.65
CA THR A 6 -50.71 -35.14 -48.06
C THR A 6 -49.95 -33.87 -48.55
N ALA A 7 -48.62 -33.94 -48.37
CA ALA A 7 -47.44 -33.19 -48.84
C ALA A 7 -47.48 -32.25 -50.07
N THR A 8 -46.53 -31.30 -50.13
CA THR A 8 -45.37 -31.28 -51.08
C THR A 8 -44.35 -30.19 -50.69
N THR A 9 -43.06 -30.57 -50.59
CA THR A 9 -41.83 -29.73 -50.70
C THR A 9 -40.99 -30.33 -51.87
N PRO A 10 -39.91 -29.72 -52.43
CA PRO A 10 -39.17 -28.48 -52.11
C PRO A 10 -38.72 -27.63 -53.36
N SER A 11 -38.02 -26.50 -53.15
CA SER A 11 -36.83 -26.09 -53.98
C SER A 11 -36.06 -24.91 -53.36
N VAL A 12 -35.04 -25.25 -52.57
CA VAL A 12 -33.64 -24.77 -52.56
C VAL A 12 -33.25 -23.41 -53.21
N SER A 13 -32.55 -22.61 -52.39
CA SER A 13 -31.43 -21.67 -52.67
C SER A 13 -31.67 -20.20 -53.06
N ARG A 14 -31.41 -19.27 -52.12
CA ARG A 14 -30.16 -18.46 -52.04
C ARG A 14 -30.27 -17.38 -50.93
N SER A 15 -29.38 -17.40 -49.95
CA SER A 15 -28.99 -16.22 -49.15
C SER A 15 -28.13 -15.28 -50.02
N PRO A 16 -28.07 -13.96 -49.78
CA PRO A 16 -27.42 -13.33 -48.61
C PRO A 16 -28.27 -12.20 -47.97
N SER A 17 -28.51 -12.19 -46.66
CA SER A 17 -27.71 -11.50 -45.62
C SER A 17 -27.42 -10.01 -45.89
N GLU A 18 -28.36 -9.14 -45.49
CA GLU A 18 -28.10 -7.77 -45.02
C GLU A 18 -29.19 -7.40 -44.01
N ASP A 19 -29.01 -7.80 -42.75
CA ASP A 19 -29.78 -7.24 -41.63
C ASP A 19 -28.89 -6.29 -40.83
N SER A 20 -29.24 -5.04 -41.06
CA SER A 20 -29.01 -3.83 -40.29
C SER A 20 -28.87 -4.01 -38.77
N PHE A 21 -27.81 -3.40 -38.24
CA PHE A 21 -27.77 -2.67 -36.96
C PHE A 21 -28.49 -3.29 -35.75
N LYS A 22 -27.71 -4.04 -34.96
CA LYS A 22 -27.67 -3.84 -33.50
C LYS A 22 -26.22 -3.83 -33.03
N GLU A 23 -25.66 -2.64 -33.08
CA GLU A 23 -24.44 -2.24 -32.39
C GLU A 23 -24.64 -2.48 -30.89
N SER A 24 -24.09 -3.60 -30.41
CA SER A 24 -24.03 -3.91 -28.98
C SER A 24 -22.67 -3.41 -28.47
N SER A 25 -22.60 -2.10 -28.28
CA SER A 25 -21.59 -1.47 -27.45
C SER A 25 -21.93 -1.76 -25.99
N ASP A 26 -21.09 -2.56 -25.34
CA ASP A 26 -20.42 -2.23 -24.07
C ASP A 26 -20.31 -3.35 -23.02
N LEU A 27 -19.08 -3.45 -22.52
CA LEU A 27 -18.68 -3.79 -21.15
C LEU A 27 -18.78 -5.25 -20.67
N ALA A 28 -17.77 -6.06 -21.04
CA ALA A 28 -17.21 -7.04 -20.11
C ALA A 28 -15.75 -7.35 -20.47
N SER A 29 -14.84 -6.44 -20.14
CA SER A 29 -13.43 -6.81 -19.93
C SER A 29 -13.33 -7.61 -18.63
N ASN A 30 -13.89 -8.83 -18.60
CA ASN A 30 -13.66 -9.80 -17.53
C ASN A 30 -12.29 -10.44 -17.73
N THR A 31 -11.24 -9.66 -17.50
CA THR A 31 -9.86 -10.16 -17.49
C THR A 31 -9.54 -10.70 -16.10
N ALA A 32 -10.21 -11.81 -15.75
CA ALA A 32 -9.79 -12.60 -14.60
C ALA A 32 -8.30 -12.95 -14.78
N THR A 33 -7.48 -12.51 -13.83
CA THR A 33 -6.01 -12.52 -13.96
C THR A 33 -5.40 -13.72 -13.23
N TYR A 34 -6.09 -14.25 -12.22
CA TYR A 34 -5.57 -15.33 -11.36
C TYR A 34 -6.56 -16.50 -11.27
N THR A 35 -6.05 -17.71 -11.05
CA THR A 35 -6.89 -18.87 -10.72
C THR A 35 -7.16 -18.90 -9.21
N ALA A 36 -8.44 -18.83 -8.81
CA ALA A 36 -8.84 -18.69 -7.41
C ALA A 36 -8.25 -19.78 -6.50
N LEU A 37 -8.44 -21.05 -6.89
CA LEU A 37 -8.00 -22.20 -6.10
C LEU A 37 -6.48 -22.23 -5.87
N PHE A 38 -5.70 -21.89 -6.90
CA PHE A 38 -4.23 -21.85 -6.81
C PHE A 38 -3.77 -20.76 -5.83
N VAL A 39 -4.37 -19.58 -5.90
CA VAL A 39 -4.04 -18.47 -5.00
C VAL A 39 -4.44 -18.81 -3.56
N ALA A 40 -5.62 -19.39 -3.33
CA ALA A 40 -6.07 -19.83 -2.01
C ALA A 40 -5.06 -20.81 -1.36
N GLN A 41 -4.67 -21.86 -2.09
CA GLN A 41 -3.68 -22.84 -1.63
C GLN A 41 -2.32 -22.19 -1.34
N SER A 42 -1.90 -21.23 -2.17
CA SER A 42 -0.64 -20.52 -1.98
C SER A 42 -0.63 -19.66 -0.71
N ILE A 43 -1.75 -19.01 -0.39
CA ILE A 43 -1.93 -18.24 0.85
C ILE A 43 -1.84 -19.17 2.06
N GLU A 44 -2.61 -20.26 2.07
CA GLU A 44 -2.63 -21.23 3.17
C GLU A 44 -1.24 -21.85 3.42
N GLN A 45 -0.54 -22.24 2.36
CA GLN A 45 0.84 -22.73 2.46
C GLN A 45 1.79 -21.69 3.01
N LEU A 46 1.68 -20.42 2.57
CA LEU A 46 2.51 -19.35 3.09
C LEU A 46 2.26 -19.12 4.59
N MET A 47 0.99 -19.06 5.00
CA MET A 47 0.60 -18.91 6.41
C MET A 47 1.23 -19.99 7.31
N SER A 48 1.36 -21.22 6.83
CA SER A 48 1.93 -22.33 7.62
C SER A 48 3.44 -22.22 7.93
N ARG A 49 4.18 -21.41 7.17
CA ARG A 49 5.65 -21.35 7.22
C ARG A 49 6.23 -19.96 7.42
N PHE A 50 5.39 -18.93 7.38
CA PHE A 50 5.84 -17.55 7.32
C PHE A 50 6.23 -17.02 8.72
N VAL A 51 7.29 -16.20 8.74
CA VAL A 51 7.80 -15.56 9.96
C VAL A 51 7.09 -14.23 10.14
N ILE A 52 6.12 -14.19 11.05
CA ILE A 52 5.22 -13.05 11.24
C ILE A 52 5.94 -11.73 11.51
N GLN A 53 7.11 -11.76 12.16
CA GLN A 53 7.88 -10.57 12.49
C GLN A 53 8.31 -9.77 11.26
N HIS A 54 8.40 -10.39 10.08
CA HIS A 54 8.68 -9.68 8.83
C HIS A 54 7.55 -8.75 8.36
N LEU A 55 6.34 -8.89 8.92
CA LEU A 55 5.22 -7.99 8.65
C LEU A 55 5.19 -6.79 9.60
N SER A 56 5.84 -6.89 10.77
CA SER A 56 5.90 -5.79 11.72
C SER A 56 6.81 -4.68 11.20
N PRO A 57 6.32 -3.45 11.00
CA PRO A 57 7.18 -2.36 10.53
C PRO A 57 8.05 -1.80 11.66
N PHE A 58 7.52 -1.68 12.88
CA PHE A 58 8.22 -1.22 14.09
C PHE A 58 7.38 -1.51 15.35
N GLU A 59 7.96 -1.34 16.54
CA GLU A 59 7.22 -1.44 17.81
C GLU A 59 6.43 -0.15 18.08
N ILE A 60 5.16 -0.28 18.49
CA ILE A 60 4.36 0.84 18.96
C ILE A 60 4.15 0.79 20.47
N THR A 61 4.29 1.96 21.11
CA THR A 61 4.00 2.18 22.53
C THR A 61 2.76 3.04 22.74
N GLU A 62 2.25 3.66 21.68
CA GLU A 62 1.14 4.60 21.75
C GLU A 62 0.11 4.35 20.64
N LYS A 63 -1.18 4.52 20.96
CA LYS A 63 -2.29 4.31 20.03
C LYS A 63 -2.20 5.23 18.81
N VAL A 64 -1.78 6.47 19.00
CA VAL A 64 -1.72 7.49 17.94
C VAL A 64 -0.81 7.09 16.77
N TYR A 65 0.17 6.19 17.00
CA TYR A 65 1.08 5.68 15.98
C TYR A 65 0.50 4.52 15.17
N LEU A 66 -0.72 4.07 15.50
CA LEU A 66 -1.34 2.92 14.85
C LEU A 66 -1.58 3.14 13.36
N GLN A 67 -1.82 4.38 12.90
CA GLN A 67 -2.00 4.68 11.48
C GLN A 67 -0.70 4.48 10.69
N ASP A 68 0.40 5.08 11.14
CA ASP A 68 1.75 4.90 10.56
C ASP A 68 2.15 3.42 10.58
N TRP A 69 1.94 2.77 11.73
CA TRP A 69 2.21 1.35 11.88
C TRP A 69 1.36 0.47 10.94
N TYR A 70 0.06 0.74 10.82
CA TYR A 70 -0.82 0.00 9.93
C TYR A 70 -0.42 0.17 8.47
N TYR A 71 0.00 1.37 8.07
CA TYR A 71 0.52 1.59 6.73
C TYR A 71 1.74 0.71 6.43
N GLY A 72 2.72 0.68 7.35
CA GLY A 72 3.88 -0.20 7.21
C GLY A 72 3.50 -1.68 7.16
N PHE A 73 2.56 -2.12 8.01
CA PHE A 73 2.00 -3.47 7.98
C PHE A 73 1.38 -3.77 6.61
N LYS A 74 0.54 -2.89 6.07
CA LYS A 74 -0.07 -3.05 4.74
C LYS A 74 0.98 -3.21 3.65
N MET A 75 2.02 -2.39 3.66
CA MET A 75 3.08 -2.45 2.67
C MET A 75 3.85 -3.78 2.72
N ASN A 76 4.12 -4.30 3.92
CA ASN A 76 4.78 -5.59 4.08
C ASN A 76 3.83 -6.74 3.70
N PHE A 77 2.59 -6.72 4.20
CA PHE A 77 1.58 -7.73 3.91
C PHE A 77 1.31 -7.86 2.42
N GLY A 78 1.09 -6.73 1.73
CA GLY A 78 0.85 -6.72 0.29
C GLY A 78 2.03 -7.21 -0.54
N LYS A 79 3.27 -7.08 -0.05
CA LYS A 79 4.46 -7.65 -0.71
C LYS A 79 4.62 -9.14 -0.45
N THR A 80 4.18 -9.61 0.71
CA THR A 80 4.36 -11.00 1.16
C THR A 80 3.33 -11.94 0.55
N PHE A 81 2.05 -11.57 0.56
CA PHE A 81 0.98 -12.47 0.15
C PHE A 81 0.65 -12.36 -1.34
N PRO A 82 0.36 -13.49 -2.02
CA PRO A 82 -0.16 -13.48 -3.39
C PRO A 82 -1.41 -12.59 -3.49
N THR A 83 -1.46 -11.71 -4.48
CA THR A 83 -2.56 -10.73 -4.68
C THR A 83 -2.84 -9.82 -3.47
N GLY A 84 -1.92 -9.73 -2.51
CA GLY A 84 -2.10 -8.95 -1.27
C GLY A 84 -2.15 -7.45 -1.52
N ARG A 85 -1.45 -6.93 -2.54
CA ARG A 85 -1.50 -5.50 -2.89
C ARG A 85 -2.88 -5.11 -3.38
N GLU A 86 -3.45 -5.94 -4.24
CA GLU A 86 -4.79 -5.78 -4.82
C GLU A 86 -5.86 -5.91 -3.74
N TYR A 87 -5.71 -6.87 -2.82
CA TYR A 87 -6.60 -7.00 -1.66
C TYR A 87 -6.64 -5.73 -0.84
N LEU A 88 -5.49 -5.09 -0.61
CA LEU A 88 -5.39 -3.88 0.21
C LEU A 88 -5.87 -2.62 -0.52
N SER A 89 -5.77 -2.55 -1.84
CA SER A 89 -6.08 -1.34 -2.62
C SER A 89 -7.49 -1.32 -3.23
N LEU A 90 -8.11 -2.48 -3.47
CA LEU A 90 -9.41 -2.57 -4.14
C LEU A 90 -10.56 -2.77 -3.14
N PRO A 91 -11.77 -2.26 -3.43
CA PRO A 91 -12.99 -2.75 -2.81
C PRO A 91 -13.12 -4.27 -2.95
N LEU A 92 -13.82 -4.93 -2.02
CA LEU A 92 -13.90 -6.39 -1.99
C LEU A 92 -14.52 -6.96 -3.28
N GLU A 93 -15.53 -6.26 -3.82
CA GLU A 93 -16.23 -6.63 -5.05
C GLU A 93 -15.30 -6.57 -6.27
N GLU A 94 -14.41 -5.58 -6.33
CA GLU A 94 -13.43 -5.47 -7.41
C GLU A 94 -12.29 -6.49 -7.25
N TYR A 95 -11.87 -6.76 -6.02
CA TYR A 95 -10.89 -7.80 -5.73
C TYR A 95 -11.37 -9.19 -6.17
N GLN A 96 -12.65 -9.51 -5.94
CA GLN A 96 -13.25 -10.77 -6.37
C GLN A 96 -13.20 -10.99 -7.89
N LYS A 97 -13.33 -9.91 -8.68
CA LYS A 97 -13.31 -9.98 -10.16
C LYS A 97 -11.93 -10.36 -10.72
N LEU A 98 -10.86 -10.28 -9.92
CA LEU A 98 -9.53 -10.67 -10.35
C LEU A 98 -9.38 -12.19 -10.55
N PHE A 99 -10.32 -12.98 -10.04
CA PHE A 99 -10.20 -14.44 -9.98
C PHE A 99 -11.10 -15.15 -10.98
N SER A 100 -10.54 -16.19 -11.59
CA SER A 100 -11.26 -17.20 -12.38
C SER A 100 -11.46 -18.47 -11.56
N GLY A 101 -12.61 -19.12 -11.73
CA GLY A 101 -12.97 -20.35 -11.02
C GLY A 101 -14.47 -20.43 -10.73
N GLN A 102 -14.86 -21.49 -10.04
CA GLN A 102 -16.21 -21.63 -9.51
C GLN A 102 -16.46 -20.59 -8.41
N PRO A 103 -17.71 -20.12 -8.20
CA PRO A 103 -18.02 -19.17 -7.13
C PRO A 103 -17.56 -19.61 -5.73
N ALA A 104 -17.54 -20.91 -5.46
CA ALA A 104 -17.02 -21.45 -4.21
C ALA A 104 -15.51 -21.25 -4.06
N GLU A 105 -14.75 -21.39 -5.14
CA GLU A 105 -13.29 -21.20 -5.15
C GLU A 105 -12.94 -19.72 -4.99
N ILE A 106 -13.70 -18.82 -5.63
CA ILE A 106 -13.54 -17.37 -5.47
C ILE A 106 -13.80 -16.96 -4.01
N ARG A 107 -14.86 -17.51 -3.39
CA ARG A 107 -15.08 -17.31 -1.94
C ARG A 107 -13.93 -17.86 -1.10
N GLN A 108 -13.38 -19.01 -1.46
CA GLN A 108 -12.27 -19.61 -0.73
C GLN A 108 -11.03 -18.72 -0.73
N VAL A 109 -10.61 -18.18 -1.88
CA VAL A 109 -9.43 -17.30 -1.94
C VAL A 109 -9.63 -16.01 -1.14
N VAL A 110 -10.83 -15.42 -1.19
CA VAL A 110 -11.18 -14.25 -0.39
C VAL A 110 -11.09 -14.58 1.11
N ASN A 111 -11.72 -15.67 1.54
CA ASN A 111 -11.69 -16.09 2.94
C ASN A 111 -10.26 -16.40 3.41
N ALA A 112 -9.44 -17.04 2.57
CA ALA A 112 -8.05 -17.32 2.88
C ALA A 112 -7.24 -16.02 3.08
N MET A 113 -7.46 -15.01 2.22
CA MET A 113 -6.82 -13.71 2.34
C MET A 113 -7.27 -12.94 3.58
N GLU A 114 -8.57 -12.89 3.86
CA GLU A 114 -9.12 -12.25 5.06
C GLU A 114 -8.63 -12.93 6.34
N HIS A 115 -8.58 -14.26 6.35
CA HIS A 115 -8.04 -15.02 7.47
C HIS A 115 -6.54 -14.77 7.68
N ALA A 116 -5.76 -14.68 6.60
CA ALA A 116 -4.35 -14.34 6.66
C ALA A 116 -4.15 -12.93 7.22
N PHE A 117 -4.88 -11.94 6.70
CA PHE A 117 -4.85 -10.56 7.21
C PHE A 117 -5.20 -10.52 8.69
N HIS A 118 -6.33 -11.12 9.07
CA HIS A 118 -6.81 -11.15 10.45
C HIS A 118 -5.78 -11.78 11.39
N SER A 119 -5.28 -12.96 11.05
CA SER A 119 -4.34 -13.70 11.91
C SER A 119 -3.02 -12.95 12.06
N CYS A 120 -2.47 -12.44 10.96
CA CYS A 120 -1.22 -11.68 11.00
C CYS A 120 -1.38 -10.36 11.77
N PHE A 121 -2.45 -9.61 11.51
CA PHE A 121 -2.69 -8.33 12.18
C PHE A 121 -2.90 -8.53 13.68
N THR A 122 -3.74 -9.49 14.08
CA THR A 122 -4.04 -9.79 15.48
C THR A 122 -2.78 -10.20 16.24
N GLN A 123 -2.04 -11.18 15.72
CA GLN A 123 -0.85 -11.70 16.41
C GLN A 123 0.25 -10.64 16.53
N LEU A 124 0.40 -9.76 15.53
CA LEU A 124 1.34 -8.63 15.64
C LEU A 124 0.89 -7.59 16.64
N LEU A 125 -0.40 -7.29 16.69
CA LEU A 125 -0.95 -6.29 17.60
C LEU A 125 -0.90 -6.75 19.06
N GLU A 126 -1.13 -8.04 19.31
CA GLU A 126 -0.96 -8.68 20.63
C GLU A 126 0.48 -8.62 21.15
N GLN A 127 1.46 -8.55 20.25
CA GLN A 127 2.87 -8.35 20.62
C GLN A 127 3.20 -6.89 20.94
N GLN A 128 2.31 -5.95 20.65
CA GLN A 128 2.54 -4.54 20.93
C GLN A 128 2.18 -4.19 22.38
N LYS A 129 2.84 -3.16 22.92
CA LYS A 129 2.56 -2.65 24.27
C LYS A 129 1.31 -1.76 24.34
N VAL A 130 0.51 -1.73 23.28
CA VAL A 130 -0.66 -0.88 23.15
C VAL A 130 -1.90 -1.69 23.47
N MET A 131 -2.67 -1.28 24.48
CA MET A 131 -3.95 -1.93 24.77
C MET A 131 -4.96 -1.60 23.66
N VAL A 132 -5.16 -2.56 22.75
CA VAL A 132 -6.23 -2.52 21.76
C VAL A 132 -7.28 -3.58 22.13
N ALA A 133 -8.56 -3.25 21.92
CA ALA A 133 -9.67 -4.14 22.29
C ALA A 133 -9.61 -5.46 21.49
N VAL A 134 -9.56 -6.60 22.18
CA VAL A 134 -9.55 -7.93 21.56
C VAL A 134 -10.78 -8.12 20.66
N GLY A 135 -10.59 -8.61 19.45
CA GLY A 135 -11.69 -8.92 18.52
C GLY A 135 -11.22 -9.38 17.15
N THR A 136 -12.18 -9.70 16.28
CA THR A 136 -11.91 -10.00 14.87
C THR A 136 -11.56 -8.72 14.12
N TYR A 137 -10.34 -8.66 13.61
CA TYR A 137 -9.85 -7.56 12.77
C TYR A 137 -9.87 -7.98 11.30
N ASP A 138 -10.89 -7.53 10.56
CA ASP A 138 -10.85 -7.47 9.10
C ASP A 138 -10.36 -6.09 8.64
N ARG A 139 -10.03 -5.96 7.35
CA ARG A 139 -9.53 -4.70 6.78
C ARG A 139 -10.50 -3.54 7.02
N ALA A 140 -11.79 -3.77 6.79
CA ALA A 140 -12.80 -2.71 6.86
C ALA A 140 -12.92 -2.17 8.30
N ARG A 141 -12.92 -3.04 9.29
CA ARG A 141 -12.98 -2.68 10.70
C ARG A 141 -11.71 -1.93 11.14
N VAL A 142 -10.54 -2.39 10.72
CA VAL A 142 -9.28 -1.70 11.04
C VAL A 142 -9.29 -0.27 10.50
N GLU A 143 -9.71 -0.09 9.25
CA GLU A 143 -9.67 1.20 8.55
C GLU A 143 -10.77 2.16 8.99
N ASN A 144 -11.98 1.66 9.28
CA ASN A 144 -13.14 2.50 9.57
C ASN A 144 -13.43 2.67 11.07
N GLU A 145 -12.95 1.78 11.93
CA GLU A 145 -13.19 1.86 13.38
C GLU A 145 -11.89 2.05 14.16
N LEU A 146 -10.95 1.13 14.00
CA LEU A 146 -9.79 1.05 14.88
C LEU A 146 -8.85 2.25 14.72
N ILE A 147 -8.54 2.61 13.48
CA ILE A 147 -7.68 3.78 13.19
C ILE A 147 -8.36 5.06 13.65
N PRO A 148 -9.61 5.40 13.29
CA PRO A 148 -10.27 6.59 13.81
C PRO A 148 -10.33 6.67 15.33
N GLN A 149 -10.61 5.55 16.01
CA GLN A 149 -10.63 5.51 17.49
C GLN A 149 -9.26 5.81 18.12
N SER A 150 -8.16 5.48 17.43
CA SER A 150 -6.82 5.79 17.91
C SER A 150 -6.50 7.29 17.96
N GLN A 151 -7.36 8.13 17.38
CA GLN A 151 -7.21 9.58 17.21
C GLN A 151 -8.22 10.39 18.05
N SER A 152 -8.94 9.74 18.98
CA SER A 152 -10.11 10.32 19.66
C SER A 152 -9.85 11.59 20.49
N ASN A 153 -8.59 11.88 20.83
CA ASN A 153 -8.19 13.13 21.49
C ASN A 153 -7.33 13.95 20.52
N GLU A 154 -7.94 14.93 19.87
CA GLU A 154 -7.32 15.73 18.80
C GLU A 154 -6.02 16.42 19.25
N LEU A 155 -6.01 17.06 20.41
CA LEU A 155 -4.83 17.78 20.89
C LEU A 155 -3.67 16.82 21.20
N GLU A 156 -3.96 15.73 21.89
CA GLU A 156 -2.97 14.70 22.20
C GLU A 156 -2.40 14.06 20.92
N PHE A 157 -3.28 13.75 19.97
CA PHE A 157 -2.91 13.23 18.65
C PHE A 157 -1.99 14.20 17.90
N MET A 158 -2.35 15.48 17.83
CA MET A 158 -1.54 16.52 17.18
C MET A 158 -0.14 16.62 17.81
N VAL A 159 -0.07 16.68 19.14
CA VAL A 159 1.21 16.83 19.87
C VAL A 159 2.11 15.62 19.64
N LYS A 160 1.58 14.40 19.79
CA LYS A 160 2.36 13.17 19.66
C LYS A 160 2.79 12.88 18.23
N ASN A 161 1.94 13.17 17.25
CA ASN A 161 2.32 13.11 15.84
C ASN A 161 3.35 14.19 15.49
N GLY A 162 3.29 15.37 16.10
CA GLY A 162 4.33 16.39 15.99
C GLY A 162 5.70 15.87 16.45
N PHE A 163 5.76 15.24 17.64
CA PHE A 163 7.00 14.63 18.13
C PHE A 163 7.50 13.50 17.23
N ARG A 164 6.59 12.63 16.77
CA ARG A 164 6.91 11.55 15.83
C ARG A 164 7.49 12.08 14.52
N LEU A 165 6.89 13.11 13.94
CA LEU A 165 7.38 13.74 12.73
C LEU A 165 8.79 14.30 12.92
N MET A 166 9.07 14.98 14.03
CA MET A 166 10.41 15.49 14.35
C MET A 166 11.46 14.38 14.48
N GLU A 167 11.09 13.26 15.12
CA GLU A 167 11.95 12.07 15.23
C GLU A 167 12.31 11.52 13.84
N LEU A 168 11.30 11.35 12.98
CA LEU A 168 11.46 10.80 11.63
C LEU A 168 12.24 11.75 10.71
N GLN A 169 12.02 13.06 10.81
CA GLN A 169 12.85 14.06 10.12
C GLN A 169 14.31 13.97 10.52
N THR A 170 14.60 13.75 11.81
CA THR A 170 15.97 13.57 12.31
C THR A 170 16.60 12.28 11.75
N LYS A 171 15.84 11.19 11.64
CA LYS A 171 16.29 9.93 11.01
C LYS A 171 16.56 10.12 9.51
N ALA A 172 15.64 10.78 8.79
CA ALA A 172 15.80 11.09 7.38
C ALA A 172 17.03 11.97 7.10
N ALA A 173 17.29 12.97 7.95
CA ALA A 173 18.48 13.81 7.85
C ALA A 173 19.79 13.03 8.01
N ARG A 174 19.76 11.89 8.70
CA ARG A 174 20.89 10.95 8.88
C ARG A 174 20.92 9.85 7.81
N GLY A 175 20.06 9.94 6.81
CA GLY A 175 19.98 9.02 5.68
C GLY A 175 18.91 7.93 5.83
N ASP A 176 18.24 7.77 6.96
CA ASP A 176 17.15 6.79 7.10
C ASP A 176 15.80 7.44 6.78
N TYR A 177 15.49 7.55 5.49
CA TYR A 177 14.36 8.34 4.96
C TYR A 177 13.06 7.56 4.85
N THR A 178 13.11 6.23 4.68
CA THR A 178 11.94 5.39 4.44
C THR A 178 10.89 5.54 5.54
N PRO A 179 11.25 5.54 6.84
CA PRO A 179 10.27 5.75 7.90
C PRO A 179 9.52 7.09 7.82
N LEU A 180 10.19 8.16 7.37
CA LEU A 180 9.53 9.46 7.17
C LEU A 180 8.57 9.44 5.97
N LEU A 181 8.98 8.81 4.86
CA LEU A 181 8.13 8.67 3.69
C LEU A 181 6.87 7.86 4.02
N ASP A 182 7.04 6.71 4.66
CA ASP A 182 5.93 5.82 5.04
C ASP A 182 4.95 6.55 5.97
N TYR A 183 5.45 7.29 6.97
CA TYR A 183 4.63 8.14 7.82
C TYR A 183 3.81 9.15 6.99
N LEU A 184 4.45 9.91 6.11
CA LEU A 184 3.75 10.92 5.31
C LEU A 184 2.68 10.31 4.40
N LEU A 185 2.97 9.16 3.79
CA LEU A 185 2.01 8.42 2.97
C LEU A 185 0.87 7.83 3.81
N ALA A 186 1.15 7.38 5.04
CA ALA A 186 0.13 6.90 5.97
C ALA A 186 -0.91 7.98 6.27
N TYR A 187 -0.49 9.24 6.39
CA TYR A 187 -1.35 10.41 6.61
C TYR A 187 -1.82 11.08 5.31
N SER A 188 -1.67 10.42 4.16
CA SER A 188 -2.12 10.91 2.85
C SER A 188 -1.57 12.31 2.50
N ALA A 189 -0.35 12.62 2.94
CA ALA A 189 0.31 13.88 2.60
C ALA A 189 0.49 13.97 1.08
N ASP A 190 0.22 15.16 0.52
CA ASP A 190 0.39 15.36 -0.91
C ASP A 190 1.87 15.44 -1.32
N SER A 191 2.16 15.33 -2.62
CA SER A 191 3.54 15.39 -3.13
C SER A 191 4.29 16.66 -2.73
N ASN A 192 3.62 17.81 -2.63
CA ASN A 192 4.26 19.06 -2.23
C ASN A 192 4.57 19.06 -0.73
N GLU A 193 3.66 18.57 0.11
CA GLU A 193 3.88 18.39 1.54
C GLU A 193 5.02 17.42 1.84
N ILE A 194 5.09 16.32 1.09
CA ILE A 194 6.18 15.35 1.18
C ILE A 194 7.51 16.04 0.88
N TRP A 195 7.62 16.71 -0.26
CA TRP A 195 8.85 17.40 -0.64
C TRP A 195 9.23 18.52 0.33
N LYS A 196 8.26 19.33 0.77
CA LYS A 196 8.48 20.37 1.78
C LYS A 196 9.04 19.77 3.07
N THR A 197 8.51 18.63 3.50
CA THR A 197 8.96 17.94 4.72
C THR A 197 10.39 17.42 4.57
N PHE A 198 10.75 16.82 3.43
CA PHE A 198 12.12 16.38 3.15
C PHE A 198 13.11 17.53 3.06
N ILE A 199 12.71 18.66 2.45
CA ILE A 199 13.51 19.88 2.42
C ILE A 199 13.74 20.40 3.83
N MET A 200 12.71 20.45 4.68
CA MET A 200 12.88 20.85 6.08
C MET A 200 13.81 19.88 6.82
N ALA A 201 13.58 18.57 6.71
CA ALA A 201 14.40 17.56 7.36
C ALA A 201 15.90 17.76 7.09
N LEU A 202 16.29 18.00 5.83
CA LEU A 202 17.69 18.13 5.46
C LEU A 202 18.23 19.57 5.54
N ALA A 203 17.47 20.60 5.18
CA ALA A 203 17.96 21.97 5.14
C ALA A 203 17.98 22.67 6.51
N THR A 204 17.08 22.29 7.44
CA THR A 204 16.99 22.92 8.77
C THR A 204 17.60 22.04 9.87
N THR A 205 17.43 20.72 9.80
CA THR A 205 17.95 19.80 10.83
C THR A 205 19.42 19.48 10.60
N ASN A 206 19.88 19.39 9.34
CA ASN A 206 21.28 19.17 9.02
C ASN A 206 22.05 20.51 8.91
N ARG A 207 22.43 21.06 10.07
CA ARG A 207 23.18 22.33 10.18
C ARG A 207 24.58 22.29 9.57
N THR A 208 25.06 21.12 9.16
CA THR A 208 26.42 20.93 8.61
C THR A 208 26.53 21.28 7.13
N LEU A 209 25.39 21.42 6.44
CA LEU A 209 25.37 21.74 5.01
C LEU A 209 25.61 23.24 4.79
N ASN A 210 26.64 23.55 3.99
CA ASN A 210 26.87 24.89 3.47
C ASN A 210 25.85 25.25 2.37
N TRP A 211 25.84 26.52 1.96
CA TRP A 211 24.88 27.02 0.97
C TRP A 211 24.93 26.26 -0.37
N LYS A 212 26.13 25.98 -0.88
CA LYS A 212 26.33 25.24 -2.14
C LYS A 212 25.76 23.82 -2.06
N GLN A 213 25.96 23.13 -0.93
CA GLN A 213 25.37 21.81 -0.70
C GLN A 213 23.85 21.85 -0.63
N LYS A 214 23.26 22.94 -0.10
CA LYS A 214 21.81 23.16 -0.10
C LYS A 214 21.27 23.43 -1.51
N GLU A 215 21.98 24.17 -2.34
CA GLU A 215 21.61 24.38 -3.75
C GLU A 215 21.66 23.08 -4.55
N GLU A 216 22.77 22.33 -4.44
CA GLU A 216 22.92 21.01 -5.06
C GLU A 216 21.80 20.07 -4.60
N PHE A 217 21.46 20.10 -3.32
CA PHE A 217 20.37 19.32 -2.77
C PHE A 217 19.00 19.65 -3.40
N LEU A 218 18.68 20.94 -3.57
CA LEU A 218 17.44 21.37 -4.23
C LEU A 218 17.41 20.95 -5.71
N ASP A 219 18.55 20.98 -6.40
CA ASP A 219 18.67 20.49 -7.76
C ASP A 219 18.42 18.97 -7.86
N LEU A 220 18.91 18.18 -6.90
CA LEU A 220 18.60 16.74 -6.82
C LEU A 220 17.10 16.48 -6.65
N ILE A 221 16.41 17.29 -5.85
CA ILE A 221 14.95 17.22 -5.69
C ILE A 221 14.26 17.55 -7.01
N TYR A 222 14.67 18.63 -7.68
CA TYR A 222 14.11 19.01 -8.97
C TYR A 222 14.23 17.86 -9.99
N LYS A 223 15.43 17.29 -10.13
CA LYS A 223 15.70 16.14 -11.01
C LYS A 223 14.80 14.94 -10.71
N ALA A 224 14.61 14.64 -9.43
CA ALA A 224 13.71 13.57 -9.01
C ALA A 224 12.24 13.87 -9.33
N ARG A 225 11.76 15.09 -9.08
CA ARG A 225 10.37 15.50 -9.35
C ARG A 225 10.00 15.38 -10.82
N VAL A 226 10.93 15.67 -11.73
CA VAL A 226 10.69 15.56 -13.17
C VAL A 226 10.87 14.14 -13.70
N SER A 227 11.41 13.20 -12.91
CA SER A 227 11.72 11.85 -13.36
C SER A 227 10.52 10.90 -13.38
N SER A 228 9.48 11.16 -12.59
CA SER A 228 8.26 10.35 -12.51
C SER A 228 7.09 11.20 -12.00
N THR A 229 5.86 10.76 -12.25
CA THR A 229 4.65 11.32 -11.61
C THR A 229 4.32 10.64 -10.28
N VAL A 230 4.97 9.51 -9.96
CA VAL A 230 4.73 8.71 -8.75
C VAL A 230 5.71 9.13 -7.65
N ILE A 231 5.20 9.64 -6.53
CA ILE A 231 6.03 10.21 -5.45
C ILE A 231 7.05 9.21 -4.88
N GLY A 232 6.67 7.93 -4.72
CA GLY A 232 7.59 6.90 -4.25
C GLY A 232 8.79 6.72 -5.17
N GLU A 233 8.57 6.74 -6.49
CA GLU A 233 9.64 6.65 -7.48
C GLU A 233 10.51 7.90 -7.49
N GLN A 234 9.91 9.09 -7.38
CA GLN A 234 10.66 10.33 -7.26
C GLN A 234 11.60 10.29 -6.04
N ILE A 235 11.09 9.90 -4.87
CA ILE A 235 11.89 9.83 -3.63
C ILE A 235 13.00 8.76 -3.76
N ASP A 236 12.73 7.61 -4.38
CA ASP A 236 13.75 6.60 -4.64
C ASP A 236 14.87 7.10 -5.57
N VAL A 237 14.51 7.82 -6.65
CA VAL A 237 15.48 8.44 -7.56
C VAL A 237 16.31 9.49 -6.82
N TRP A 238 15.67 10.39 -6.08
CA TRP A 238 16.36 11.38 -5.26
C TRP A 238 17.32 10.75 -4.27
N TYR A 239 16.90 9.68 -3.59
CA TYR A 239 17.75 9.01 -2.63
C TYR A 239 18.95 8.31 -3.28
N ARG A 240 18.81 7.77 -4.50
CA ARG A 240 19.95 7.25 -5.27
C ARG A 240 20.96 8.37 -5.57
N TYR A 241 20.51 9.56 -5.94
CA TYR A 241 21.40 10.71 -6.09
C TYR A 241 22.05 11.11 -4.76
N LEU A 242 21.29 11.10 -3.66
CA LEU A 242 21.80 11.45 -2.33
C LEU A 242 22.84 10.44 -1.82
N ARG A 243 22.71 9.15 -2.14
CA ARG A 243 23.73 8.13 -1.84
C ARG A 243 25.06 8.36 -2.53
N ALA A 244 25.09 9.05 -3.67
CA ALA A 244 26.37 9.47 -4.26
C ALA A 244 27.08 10.54 -3.40
N HIS A 245 26.35 11.17 -2.48
CA HIS A 245 26.78 12.23 -1.57
C HIS A 245 26.82 11.75 -0.11
N LYS A 246 27.30 10.51 0.15
CA LYS A 246 27.29 9.87 1.49
C LYS A 246 27.85 10.74 2.63
N ALA A 247 28.83 11.60 2.33
CA ALA A 247 29.43 12.50 3.30
C ALA A 247 28.42 13.47 3.95
N TRP A 248 27.29 13.74 3.30
CA TRP A 248 26.25 14.64 3.82
C TRP A 248 25.30 13.96 4.80
N LEU A 249 25.25 12.62 4.78
CA LEU A 249 24.39 11.78 5.62
C LEU A 249 25.15 11.12 6.80
N SER A 250 26.47 11.27 6.84
CA SER A 250 27.33 10.60 7.81
C SER A 250 27.15 11.13 9.25
N LYS A 251 27.14 10.21 10.21
CA LYS A 251 27.13 10.47 11.67
C LYS A 251 28.44 11.09 12.19
N ASP A 252 29.51 11.13 11.40
CA ASP A 252 30.88 11.37 11.90
C ASP A 252 31.34 12.82 11.95
N GLN A 253 30.45 13.80 11.84
CA GLN A 253 30.79 15.13 12.37
C GLN A 253 30.53 15.15 13.87
N THR A 254 31.39 14.42 14.61
CA THR A 254 31.64 14.66 16.02
C THR A 254 31.76 16.16 16.22
N VAL A 255 30.80 16.72 16.95
CA VAL A 255 30.96 17.99 17.64
C VAL A 255 32.31 17.92 18.34
N LYS A 256 33.32 18.62 17.83
CA LYS A 256 34.50 18.94 18.63
C LYS A 256 33.95 19.67 19.84
N ARG A 257 33.82 18.96 20.97
CA ARG A 257 33.71 19.59 22.28
C ARG A 257 34.89 20.54 22.33
N PHE A 258 34.60 21.84 22.37
CA PHE A 258 35.58 22.80 22.85
C PHE A 258 35.93 22.34 24.27
N GLU A 259 37.12 21.78 24.43
CA GLU A 259 37.79 21.76 25.71
C GLU A 259 38.05 23.23 26.07
N VAL A 260 37.39 23.69 27.12
CA VAL A 260 37.74 24.91 27.86
C VAL A 260 38.15 24.45 29.25
#